data_AF-A0A9E3WTX4-F1
#
_entry.id   AF-A0A9E3WTX4-F1
#
_cell.length_a   1.000
_cell.length_b   1.000
_cell.length_c   1.000
_cell.angle_alpha   90.00
_cell.angle_beta   90.00
_cell.angle_gamma   90.00
#
_symmetry.space_group_name_H-M   'P 1'
#
loop_
_entity.id
_entity.type
_entity.pdbx_description
1 polymer ?
#
loop_
_entity_poly.entity_id
_entity_poly.type
_entity_poly.pdbx_seq_one_letter_code
_entity_poly.pdbx_strand_id
1 'polypeptide(L)'
;MTTPPTVGKPAALTEKEIEAVLAHVSHGMSLRQAAAEIGRSHSTLVKLAKRNELFAEFLEEQRQKARGRPLAQVYAASQRSWRAAAWLVKYLDGRERQGRGRNAG
;
A
#
# COMPACT_ATOMS: atom_id res chain seq x y z
N MET A 1 34.70 27.91 -23.84
CA MET A 1 34.55 27.27 -22.52
C MET A 1 33.19 27.72 -21.97
N THR A 2 32.17 26.87 -22.07
CA THR A 2 30.82 27.21 -21.64
C THR A 2 30.45 26.30 -20.48
N THR A 3 30.36 26.86 -19.28
CA THR A 3 29.93 26.16 -18.07
C THR A 3 28.48 25.67 -18.25
N PRO A 4 28.15 24.41 -17.93
CA PRO A 4 26.77 23.94 -18.02
C PRO A 4 25.90 24.62 -16.94
N PRO A 5 24.65 24.98 -17.25
CA PRO A 5 23.76 25.67 -16.33
C PRO A 5 23.47 24.80 -15.09
N THR A 6 23.52 25.45 -13.93
CA THR A 6 23.20 24.95 -12.59
C THR A 6 21.90 24.16 -12.58
N VAL A 7 21.97 22.92 -12.08
CA VAL A 7 20.84 21.98 -11.97
C VAL A 7 19.69 22.61 -11.18
N GLY A 8 18.64 23.00 -11.90
CA GLY A 8 17.38 23.42 -11.31
C GLY A 8 16.73 22.27 -10.53
N LYS A 9 16.02 22.64 -9.45
CA LYS A 9 15.15 21.86 -8.55
C LYS A 9 14.82 20.44 -9.07
N PRO A 10 15.15 19.35 -8.34
CA PRO A 10 14.83 18.01 -8.82
C PRO A 10 13.33 17.91 -9.08
N ALA A 11 13.03 17.49 -10.31
CA ALA A 11 11.68 17.40 -10.86
C ALA A 11 10.76 16.57 -9.96
N ALA A 12 9.45 16.79 -10.13
CA ALA A 12 8.42 15.88 -9.64
C ALA A 12 8.82 14.41 -9.92
N LEU A 13 8.39 13.47 -9.07
CA LEU A 13 8.63 12.05 -9.33
C LEU A 13 8.26 11.72 -10.78
N THR A 14 9.14 11.00 -11.46
CA THR A 14 8.86 10.48 -12.79
C THR A 14 7.72 9.46 -12.71
N GLU A 15 7.02 9.26 -13.82
CA GLU A 15 5.93 8.28 -13.90
C GLU A 15 6.40 6.87 -13.45
N LYS A 16 7.61 6.48 -13.84
CA LYS A 16 8.22 5.20 -13.43
C LYS A 16 8.44 5.09 -11.93
N GLU A 17 8.85 6.19 -11.29
CA GLU A 17 9.02 6.20 -9.83
C GLU A 17 7.66 6.14 -9.11
N ILE A 18 6.63 6.77 -9.67
CA ILE A 18 5.25 6.67 -9.16
C ILE A 18 4.76 5.23 -9.27
N GLU A 19 4.88 4.61 -10.44
CA GLU A 19 4.51 3.23 -10.68
C GLU A 19 5.23 2.27 -9.72
N ALA A 20 6.55 2.43 -9.56
CA ALA A 20 7.34 1.63 -8.64
C ALA A 20 6.86 1.77 -7.18
N VAL A 21 6.60 3.00 -6.72
CA VAL A 21 6.08 3.24 -5.36
C VAL A 21 4.72 2.56 -5.15
N LEU A 22 3.80 2.73 -6.10
CA LEU A 22 2.47 2.11 -6.03
C LEU A 22 2.57 0.58 -6.02
N ALA A 23 3.44 0.01 -6.85
CA ALA A 23 3.71 -1.42 -6.87
C ALA A 23 4.24 -1.92 -5.51
N HIS A 24 5.23 -1.26 -4.91
CA HIS A 24 5.75 -1.64 -3.59
C HIS A 24 4.68 -1.58 -2.51
N VAL A 25 3.87 -0.51 -2.50
CA VAL A 25 2.78 -0.36 -1.53
C VAL A 25 1.71 -1.45 -1.71
N SER A 26 1.43 -1.86 -2.94
CA SER A 26 0.49 -2.96 -3.23
C SER A 26 0.92 -4.32 -2.63
N HIS A 27 2.21 -4.48 -2.36
CA HIS A 27 2.80 -5.65 -1.71
C HIS A 27 2.87 -5.51 -0.17
N GLY A 28 2.36 -4.41 0.39
CA GLY A 28 2.31 -4.16 1.82
C GLY A 28 3.49 -3.37 2.37
N MET A 29 4.39 -2.86 1.53
CA MET A 29 5.45 -1.98 1.99
C MET A 29 4.90 -0.64 2.49
N SER A 30 5.48 -0.13 3.56
CA SER A 30 5.22 1.24 4.00
C SER A 30 5.75 2.25 2.98
N LEU A 31 5.19 3.46 2.97
CA LEU A 31 5.66 4.54 2.09
C LEU A 31 7.14 4.89 2.34
N ARG A 32 7.63 4.69 3.56
CA ARG A 32 9.05 4.86 3.92
C ARG A 32 9.93 3.81 3.25
N GLN A 33 9.52 2.54 3.29
CA GLN A 33 10.25 1.45 2.64
C GLN A 33 10.23 1.62 1.11
N ALA A 34 9.07 1.91 0.53
CA ALA A 34 8.94 2.17 -0.91
C ALA A 34 9.82 3.34 -1.37
N ALA A 35 9.94 4.41 -0.56
CA ALA A 35 10.85 5.52 -0.86
C ALA A 35 12.33 5.08 -0.88
N ALA A 36 12.73 4.22 0.06
CA ALA A 36 14.09 3.70 0.13
C ALA A 36 14.45 2.86 -1.12
N GLU A 37 13.53 2.02 -1.59
CA GLU A 37 13.73 1.20 -2.81
C GLU A 37 13.99 2.04 -4.06
N ILE A 38 13.30 3.17 -4.20
CA ILE A 38 13.48 4.06 -5.37
C ILE A 38 14.55 5.14 -5.15
N GLY A 39 15.31 5.07 -4.06
CA GLY A 39 16.36 6.05 -3.75
C GLY A 39 15.84 7.47 -3.46
N ARG A 40 14.59 7.62 -2.99
CA ARG A 40 13.98 8.91 -2.66
C ARG A 40 13.74 9.07 -1.16
N SER A 41 13.67 10.33 -0.72
CA SER A 41 13.32 10.61 0.68
C SER A 41 11.84 10.33 0.93
N HIS A 42 11.52 9.71 2.06
CA HIS A 42 10.14 9.55 2.52
C HIS A 42 9.39 10.89 2.56
N SER A 43 10.07 11.98 2.95
CA SER A 43 9.48 13.31 3.02
C SER A 43 9.04 13.85 1.65
N THR A 44 9.73 13.44 0.58
CA THR A 44 9.37 13.79 -0.80
C THR A 44 8.04 13.15 -1.17
N LEU A 45 7.86 11.86 -0.90
CA LEU A 45 6.60 11.15 -1.18
C LEU A 45 5.44 11.69 -0.34
N VAL A 46 5.68 12.00 0.94
CA VAL A 46 4.66 12.60 1.80
C VAL A 46 4.23 13.97 1.27
N LYS A 47 5.18 14.81 0.86
CA LYS A 47 4.86 16.12 0.27
C LYS A 47 4.13 15.97 -1.06
N LEU A 48 4.46 14.96 -1.87
CA LEU A 48 3.75 14.66 -3.12
C LEU A 48 2.31 14.24 -2.83
N ALA A 49 2.08 13.28 -1.93
CA ALA A 49 0.75 12.82 -1.56
C ALA A 49 -0.12 13.93 -0.94
N LYS A 50 0.49 14.90 -0.24
CA LYS A 50 -0.25 16.07 0.27
C LYS A 50 -0.66 17.08 -0.82
N ARG A 51 0.06 17.11 -1.95
CA ARG A 51 -0.13 18.10 -3.02
C ARG A 51 -0.86 17.54 -4.24
N ASN A 52 -0.89 16.23 -4.38
CA ASN A 52 -1.51 15.51 -5.49
C ASN A 52 -2.49 14.49 -4.91
N GLU A 53 -3.78 14.85 -4.97
CA GLU A 53 -4.89 14.05 -4.45
C GLU A 53 -5.00 12.71 -5.16
N LEU A 54 -4.84 12.67 -6.49
CA LEU A 54 -4.85 11.43 -7.28
C LEU A 54 -3.78 10.45 -6.81
N PHE A 55 -2.56 10.93 -6.55
CA PHE A 55 -1.50 10.07 -6.01
C PHE A 55 -1.84 9.54 -4.62
N ALA A 56 -2.48 10.35 -3.78
CA ALA A 56 -2.93 9.91 -2.46
C ALA A 56 -4.04 8.85 -2.54
N GLU A 57 -4.99 9.01 -3.46
CA GLU A 57 -6.05 8.04 -3.73
C GLU A 57 -5.47 6.71 -4.20
N PHE A 58 -4.56 6.73 -5.18
CA PHE A 58 -3.88 5.52 -5.64
C PHE A 58 -3.10 4.85 -4.52
N LEU A 59 -2.39 5.60 -3.68
CA LEU A 59 -1.69 5.03 -2.52
C LEU A 59 -2.64 4.31 -1.57
N GLU A 60 -3.82 4.89 -1.30
CA GLU A 60 -4.79 4.27 -0.41
C GLU A 60 -5.42 3.03 -1.06
N GLU A 61 -5.75 3.08 -2.34
CA GLU A 61 -6.21 1.92 -3.10
C GLU A 61 -5.22 0.75 -3.01
N GLN A 62 -3.92 1.01 -3.23
CA GLN A 62 -2.89 -0.01 -3.14
C GLN A 62 -2.73 -0.55 -1.72
N ARG A 63 -2.90 0.27 -0.68
CA ARG A 63 -2.91 -0.20 0.72
C ARG A 63 -4.10 -1.11 1.00
N GLN A 64 -5.29 -0.78 0.48
CA GLN A 64 -6.47 -1.64 0.63
C GLN A 64 -6.25 -2.99 -0.07
N LYS A 65 -5.68 -2.99 -1.28
CA LYS A 65 -5.28 -4.22 -1.98
C LYS A 65 -4.29 -5.05 -1.15
N ALA A 66 -3.26 -4.42 -0.61
CA ALA A 66 -2.25 -5.09 0.22
C ALA A 66 -2.88 -5.72 1.47
N ARG A 67 -3.80 -5.02 2.13
CA ARG A 67 -4.54 -5.53 3.31
C ARG A 67 -5.43 -6.73 2.96
N GLY A 68 -6.06 -6.72 1.78
CA GLY A 68 -6.96 -7.79 1.34
C GLY A 68 -6.25 -9.05 0.81
N ARG A 69 -5.05 -8.91 0.25
CA ARG A 69 -4.30 -10.00 -0.41
C ARG A 69 -4.13 -11.25 0.45
N PRO A 70 -3.68 -11.17 1.73
CA PRO A 70 -3.53 -12.35 2.57
C PRO A 70 -4.85 -13.11 2.76
N LEU A 71 -5.95 -12.38 3.00
CA LEU A 71 -7.26 -13.00 3.17
C LEU A 71 -7.72 -13.69 1.87
N ALA A 72 -7.48 -13.07 0.72
CA ALA A 72 -7.79 -13.67 -0.59
C ALA A 72 -6.99 -14.96 -0.84
N GLN A 73 -5.70 -14.99 -0.46
CA GLN A 73 -4.87 -16.19 -0.55
C GLN A 73 -5.38 -17.31 0.35
N VAL A 74 -5.79 -17.00 1.58
CA VAL A 74 -6.38 -18.00 2.48
C VAL A 74 -7.73 -18.49 1.94
N TYR A 75 -8.56 -17.60 1.40
CA TYR A 75 -9.81 -17.98 0.74
C TYR A 75 -9.57 -18.96 -0.41
N ALA A 76 -8.60 -18.68 -1.29
CA ALA A 76 -8.26 -19.60 -2.37
C ALA A 76 -7.78 -20.97 -1.84
N ALA A 77 -6.92 -20.98 -0.82
CA ALA A 77 -6.44 -22.21 -0.19
C ALA A 77 -7.57 -23.01 0.49
N SER A 78 -8.58 -22.33 1.04
CA SER A 78 -9.71 -22.96 1.73
C SER A 78 -10.53 -23.90 0.83
N GLN A 79 -10.55 -23.64 -0.48
CA GLN A 79 -11.28 -24.47 -1.45
C GLN A 79 -10.72 -25.89 -1.58
N ARG A 80 -9.47 -26.13 -1.16
CA ARG A 80 -8.78 -27.43 -1.29
C ARG A 80 -8.23 -27.96 0.03
N SER A 81 -8.26 -27.16 1.11
CA SER A 81 -7.72 -27.53 2.41
C SER A 81 -8.73 -27.24 3.51
N TRP A 82 -9.24 -28.31 4.14
CA TRP A 82 -10.19 -28.21 5.25
C TRP A 82 -9.64 -27.40 6.43
N ARG A 83 -8.32 -27.43 6.66
CA ARG A 83 -7.67 -26.63 7.70
C ARG A 83 -7.76 -25.14 7.42
N ALA A 84 -7.52 -24.74 6.17
CA ALA A 84 -7.67 -23.35 5.74
C ALA A 84 -9.13 -22.90 5.81
N ALA A 85 -10.08 -23.76 5.41
CA ALA A 85 -11.51 -23.49 5.55
C ALA A 85 -11.93 -23.31 7.02
N ALA A 86 -11.51 -24.22 7.90
CA ALA A 86 -11.80 -24.14 9.33
C ALA A 86 -11.20 -22.88 9.98
N TRP A 87 -9.98 -22.50 9.60
CA TRP A 87 -9.37 -21.24 10.05
C TRP A 87 -10.17 -20.03 9.57
N LEU A 88 -10.58 -20.00 8.30
CA LEU A 88 -11.31 -18.87 7.71
C LEU A 88 -12.66 -18.65 8.40
N VAL A 89 -13.42 -19.73 8.65
CA VAL A 89 -14.69 -19.67 9.38
C VAL A 89 -14.48 -19.05 10.77
N LYS A 90 -13.48 -19.53 11.53
CA LYS A 90 -13.16 -18.99 12.86
C LYS A 90 -12.77 -17.52 12.81
N TYR A 91 -11.96 -17.13 11.81
CA TYR A 91 -11.53 -15.75 11.63
C TYR A 91 -12.70 -14.80 11.38
N LEU A 92 -13.62 -15.18 10.47
CA LEU A 92 -14.79 -14.37 10.12
C LEU A 92 -15.78 -14.24 11.29
N ASP A 93 -16.06 -15.34 11.98
CA ASP A 93 -16.91 -15.39 13.17
C ASP A 93 -16.32 -14.52 14.30
N GLY A 94 -15.00 -14.55 14.50
CA GLY A 94 -14.31 -13.67 15.43
C GLY A 94 -14.44 -12.17 15.09
N ARG A 95 -14.41 -11.82 13.79
CA ARG A 95 -14.58 -10.42 13.34
C ARG A 95 -16.00 -9.91 13.55
N GLU A 96 -17.00 -10.73 13.29
CA GLU A 96 -18.40 -10.34 13.48
C GLU A 96 -18.69 -10.01 14.95
N ARG A 97 -18.19 -10.82 15.87
CA ARG A 97 -18.34 -10.56 17.33
C ARG A 97 -17.69 -9.25 17.75
N GLN A 98 -16.48 -8.96 17.25
CA GLN A 98 -15.79 -7.69 17.55
C GLN A 98 -16.56 -6.47 17.00
N GLY A 99 -17.18 -6.60 15.83
CA GLY A 99 -18.00 -5.55 15.22
C GLY A 99 -19.29 -5.27 16.02
N ARG A 100 -20.00 -6.32 16.45
CA ARG A 100 -21.21 -6.18 17.28
C ARG A 100 -20.93 -5.57 18.64
N GLY A 101 -19.80 -5.94 19.28
CA GLY A 101 -19.40 -5.34 20.56
C GLY A 101 -19.02 -3.85 20.48
N ARG A 102 -18.65 -3.35 19.30
CA ARG A 102 -18.26 -1.95 19.07
C ARG A 102 -19.45 -1.00 18.81
N ASN A 103 -20.60 -1.53 18.38
CA ASN A 103 -21.84 -0.77 18.13
C ASN A 103 -22.81 -0.79 19.32
N ALA A 104 -22.47 -1.47 20.41
CA ALA A 104 -23.30 -1.61 21.61
C ALA A 104 -22.82 -0.74 22.80
N GLY A 105 -21.90 0.21 22.56
CA GLY A 105 -21.32 1.11 23.55
C GLY A 105 -21.38 2.57 23.11
#